data_AF-A0A9E3QEC3-F1
#
_entry.id   AF-A0A9E3QEC3-F1
#
_cell.length_a   1.000
_cell.length_b   1.000
_cell.length_c   1.000
_cell.angle_alpha   90.00
_cell.angle_beta   90.00
_cell.angle_gamma   90.00
#
_symmetry.space_group_name_H-M   'P 1'
#
loop_
_entity.id
_entity.type
_entity.pdbx_description
1 polymer ?
#
loop_
_entity_poly.entity_id
_entity_poly.type
_entity_poly.pdbx_seq_one_letter_code
_entity_poly.pdbx_strand_id
1 'polypeptide(L)'
;MASIPTWWGRWRGAAVAFLLLAPSLVILAGRLLAQEGGARPNRDDMADRQQAAEDARREAREILGILQDLQQAVDKERPRPKRAGPMPRESVGLVPLTELGTGTYQGKPGGLYPGGSNRRPSAHEEAGLRLARAVRPLDREGRPADDGKIVLLSIGMSNTTQEFSTFVPLANADPQKNPALVIVDGAQGGMAANVIAATDTPRGRQYWETINQRLSAKGVTPQQVQVAWIKQAIPGPTAPFPEDARALERYLE
;
A
#
# COMPACT_ATOMS: atom_id res chain seq x y z
N MET A 1 2.96 23.89 11.86
CA MET A 1 2.99 23.79 10.38
C MET A 1 3.84 22.59 10.02
N ALA A 2 3.22 21.41 9.85
CA ALA A 2 3.94 20.22 9.40
C ALA A 2 4.24 20.39 7.90
N SER A 3 5.52 20.45 7.56
CA SER A 3 6.00 20.64 6.19
C SER A 3 5.62 19.43 5.34
N ILE A 4 4.91 19.68 4.23
CA ILE A 4 4.63 18.67 3.20
C ILE A 4 5.98 18.11 2.71
N PRO A 5 6.17 16.79 2.65
CA PRO A 5 7.46 16.26 2.23
C PRO A 5 7.72 16.55 0.75
N THR A 6 8.79 17.30 0.47
CA THR A 6 9.23 17.71 -0.89
C THR A 6 9.53 16.54 -1.81
N TRP A 7 9.70 15.32 -1.29
CA TRP A 7 9.96 14.12 -2.08
C TRP A 7 8.72 13.60 -2.84
N TRP A 8 7.49 13.94 -2.43
CA TRP A 8 6.28 13.51 -3.16
C TRP A 8 6.24 14.08 -4.60
N GLY A 9 6.65 15.34 -4.76
CA GLY A 9 6.79 15.97 -6.07
C GLY A 9 7.81 15.27 -6.99
N ARG A 10 8.76 14.51 -6.43
CA ARG A 10 9.78 13.75 -7.17
C ARG A 10 9.21 12.48 -7.84
N TRP A 11 8.09 11.96 -7.36
CA TRP A 11 7.48 10.71 -7.85
C TRP A 11 6.47 10.90 -8.97
N ARG A 12 5.95 12.12 -9.17
CA ARG A 12 5.03 12.47 -10.27
C ARG A 12 5.61 12.23 -11.68
N GLY A 13 6.93 12.01 -11.79
CA GLY A 13 7.62 11.78 -13.07
C GLY A 13 8.37 10.44 -13.20
N ALA A 14 8.28 9.53 -12.23
CA ALA A 14 9.07 8.28 -12.24
C ALA A 14 8.18 7.05 -12.43
N ALA A 15 8.40 6.32 -13.53
CA ALA A 15 7.71 5.08 -13.87
C ALA A 15 7.74 4.07 -12.70
N VAL A 16 6.56 3.73 -12.20
CA VAL A 16 6.34 2.83 -11.05
C VAL A 16 6.27 1.39 -11.56
N ALA A 17 7.16 0.52 -11.06
CA ALA A 17 7.16 -0.90 -11.37
C ALA A 17 6.22 -1.68 -10.42
N PHE A 18 5.26 -2.41 -10.98
CA PHE A 18 4.32 -3.27 -10.26
C PHE A 18 4.84 -4.70 -10.10
N LEU A 19 4.64 -5.29 -8.91
CA LEU A 19 4.85 -6.72 -8.65
C LEU A 19 3.66 -7.24 -7.83
N LEU A 20 2.99 -8.29 -8.34
CA LEU A 20 1.82 -8.95 -7.76
C LEU A 20 2.21 -10.36 -7.31
N LEU A 21 1.99 -10.73 -6.04
CA LEU A 21 1.90 -12.14 -5.61
C LEU A 21 0.91 -12.32 -4.45
N ALA A 22 0.17 -13.43 -4.52
CA ALA A 22 -1.03 -13.81 -3.75
C ALA A 22 -0.72 -14.48 -2.38
N PRO A 23 -1.71 -14.59 -1.45
CA PRO A 23 -1.46 -14.76 -0.01
C PRO A 23 -1.78 -16.16 0.57
N SER A 24 -1.31 -16.45 1.79
CA SER A 24 -1.91 -17.40 2.75
C SER A 24 -1.44 -17.15 4.20
N LEU A 25 -2.37 -16.63 5.04
CA LEU A 25 -2.76 -16.93 6.45
C LEU A 25 -1.72 -17.47 7.49
N VAL A 26 -1.74 -17.22 8.83
CA VAL A 26 -2.55 -16.41 9.79
C VAL A 26 -1.96 -16.54 11.24
N ILE A 27 -2.41 -15.68 12.19
CA ILE A 27 -2.32 -15.66 13.69
C ILE A 27 -1.08 -15.04 14.43
N LEU A 28 -1.33 -13.93 15.15
CA LEU A 28 -1.28 -13.78 16.64
C LEU A 28 -0.57 -12.51 17.17
N ALA A 29 -1.31 -11.40 17.24
CA ALA A 29 -0.91 -10.20 17.97
C ALA A 29 -1.53 -10.22 19.38
N GLY A 30 -0.71 -10.48 20.40
CA GLY A 30 -1.19 -10.56 21.77
C GLY A 30 -0.07 -10.69 22.79
N ARG A 31 0.93 -9.80 22.74
CA ARG A 31 1.90 -9.50 23.82
C ARG A 31 2.92 -8.53 23.27
N LEU A 32 2.89 -7.26 23.67
CA LEU A 32 4.05 -6.37 23.85
C LEU A 32 3.56 -4.92 24.01
N LEU A 33 2.96 -4.63 25.15
CA LEU A 33 2.94 -3.28 25.72
C LEU A 33 3.26 -3.39 27.19
N ALA A 34 4.53 -3.66 27.48
CA ALA A 34 5.13 -3.38 28.78
C ALA A 34 6.66 -3.44 28.62
N GLN A 35 7.28 -2.32 28.24
CA GLN A 35 8.43 -1.79 28.99
C GLN A 35 8.91 -0.44 28.46
N GLU A 36 9.59 0.26 29.38
CA GLU A 36 10.28 1.56 29.30
C GLU A 36 9.44 2.79 29.67
N GLY A 37 9.74 3.60 30.69
CA GLY A 37 10.92 3.69 31.56
C GLY A 37 11.63 5.04 31.41
N GLY A 38 11.39 5.98 32.34
CA GLY A 38 12.39 7.00 32.73
C GLY A 38 12.32 8.41 32.11
N ALA A 39 11.30 9.21 32.44
CA ALA A 39 11.32 10.67 32.64
C ALA A 39 9.91 11.14 33.06
N ARG A 40 9.75 12.03 34.04
CA ARG A 40 8.43 12.62 34.35
C ARG A 40 8.03 13.57 33.21
N PRO A 41 7.00 13.27 32.40
CA PRO A 41 6.62 14.11 31.28
C PRO A 41 5.95 15.40 31.78
N ASN A 42 6.11 16.49 31.04
CA ASN A 42 5.46 17.77 31.34
C ASN A 42 3.93 17.64 31.18
N ARG A 43 3.12 18.50 31.83
CA ARG A 43 1.65 18.40 31.81
C ARG A 43 1.04 18.44 30.40
N ASP A 44 1.63 19.20 29.50
CA ASP A 44 1.17 19.30 28.11
C ASP A 44 1.53 18.05 27.29
N ASP A 45 2.69 17.43 27.56
CA ASP A 45 3.13 16.16 26.96
C ASP A 45 2.24 14.98 27.43
N MET A 46 1.70 15.06 28.65
CA MET A 46 0.71 14.10 29.14
C MET A 46 -0.63 14.22 28.39
N ALA A 47 -1.09 15.45 28.11
CA ALA A 47 -2.33 15.69 27.38
C ALA A 47 -2.23 15.21 25.92
N ASP A 48 -1.12 15.54 25.24
CA ASP A 48 -0.89 15.12 23.84
C ASP A 48 -0.71 13.59 23.72
N ARG A 49 -0.01 12.95 24.66
CA ARG A 49 0.10 11.49 24.72
C ARG A 49 -1.24 10.82 25.03
N GLN A 50 -2.07 11.45 25.84
CA GLN A 50 -3.39 10.93 26.20
C GLN A 50 -4.35 11.03 25.02
N GLN A 51 -4.31 12.16 24.28
CA GLN A 51 -5.05 12.32 23.04
C GLN A 51 -4.59 11.31 21.97
N ALA A 52 -3.28 11.16 21.76
CA ALA A 52 -2.73 10.17 20.83
C ALA A 52 -3.08 8.72 21.22
N ALA A 53 -3.10 8.41 22.54
CA ALA A 53 -3.53 7.11 23.03
C ALA A 53 -5.04 6.88 22.86
N GLU A 54 -5.86 7.93 22.98
CA GLU A 54 -7.30 7.87 22.77
C GLU A 54 -7.66 7.71 21.29
N ASP A 55 -6.92 8.38 20.40
CA ASP A 55 -7.05 8.25 18.95
C ASP A 55 -6.58 6.86 18.50
N ALA A 56 -5.45 6.36 19.00
CA ALA A 56 -5.00 4.99 18.77
C ALA A 56 -6.00 3.94 19.31
N ARG A 57 -6.64 4.20 20.46
CA ARG A 57 -7.71 3.34 20.99
C ARG A 57 -8.99 3.42 20.15
N ARG A 58 -9.31 4.58 19.57
CA ARG A 58 -10.45 4.77 18.69
C ARG A 58 -10.24 4.03 17.37
N GLU A 59 -9.07 4.17 16.77
CA GLU A 59 -8.67 3.43 15.58
C GLU A 59 -8.61 1.91 15.86
N ALA A 60 -8.04 1.50 17.00
CA ALA A 60 -8.03 0.09 17.40
C ALA A 60 -9.44 -0.48 17.62
N ARG A 61 -10.39 0.30 18.13
CA ARG A 61 -11.80 -0.10 18.27
C ARG A 61 -12.50 -0.19 16.92
N GLU A 62 -12.20 0.71 16.00
CA GLU A 62 -12.73 0.68 14.64
C GLU A 62 -12.19 -0.52 13.86
N ILE A 63 -10.88 -0.80 13.97
CA ILE A 63 -10.25 -2.00 13.44
C ILE A 63 -10.85 -3.26 14.08
N LEU A 64 -11.04 -3.27 15.40
CA LEU A 64 -11.65 -4.41 16.09
C LEU A 64 -13.11 -4.63 15.65
N GLY A 65 -13.88 -3.56 15.42
CA GLY A 65 -15.22 -3.63 14.87
C GLY A 65 -15.24 -4.23 13.47
N ILE A 66 -14.35 -3.75 12.59
CA ILE A 66 -14.18 -4.31 11.24
C ILE A 66 -13.76 -5.78 11.30
N LEU A 67 -12.85 -6.15 12.20
CA LEU A 67 -12.42 -7.54 12.39
C LEU A 67 -13.54 -8.42 12.95
N GLN A 68 -14.39 -7.90 13.84
CA GLN A 68 -15.55 -8.62 14.36
C GLN A 68 -16.62 -8.80 13.29
N ASP A 69 -16.88 -7.80 12.46
CA ASP A 69 -17.82 -7.89 11.35
C ASP A 69 -17.32 -8.87 10.27
N LEU A 70 -16.01 -8.86 9.99
CA LEU A 70 -15.36 -9.85 9.12
C LEU A 70 -15.43 -11.25 9.72
N GLN A 71 -15.19 -11.41 11.03
CA GLN A 71 -15.29 -12.70 11.70
C GLN A 71 -16.73 -13.21 11.70
N GLN A 72 -17.73 -12.35 11.92
CA GLN A 72 -19.14 -12.70 11.83
C GLN A 72 -19.57 -13.03 10.39
N ALA A 73 -19.02 -12.35 9.39
CA ALA A 73 -19.22 -12.69 7.99
C ALA A 73 -18.62 -14.07 7.67
N VAL A 74 -17.39 -14.34 8.12
CA VAL A 74 -16.72 -15.64 8.00
C VAL A 74 -17.48 -16.75 8.73
N ASP A 75 -18.02 -16.47 9.93
CA ASP A 75 -18.79 -17.45 10.71
C ASP A 75 -20.21 -17.67 10.14
N LYS A 76 -20.81 -16.67 9.47
CA LYS A 76 -22.00 -16.85 8.63
C LYS A 76 -21.70 -17.65 7.35
N GLU A 77 -20.47 -17.58 6.85
CA GLU A 77 -19.99 -18.36 5.70
C GLU A 77 -19.38 -19.72 6.08
N ARG A 78 -19.25 -20.05 7.39
CA ARG A 78 -18.81 -21.38 7.83
C ARG A 78 -19.72 -22.44 7.21
N PRO A 79 -19.17 -23.37 6.41
CA PRO A 79 -20.01 -24.27 5.65
C PRO A 79 -20.74 -25.24 6.58
N ARG A 80 -22.07 -25.26 6.52
CA ARG A 80 -22.83 -26.50 6.78
C ARG A 80 -22.24 -27.59 5.86
N PRO A 81 -22.21 -28.88 6.26
CA PRO A 81 -21.63 -29.93 5.43
C PRO A 81 -22.20 -29.85 4.01
N LYS A 82 -21.33 -29.45 3.07
CA LYS A 82 -21.73 -29.10 1.70
C LYS A 82 -22.18 -30.39 1.00
N ARG A 83 -23.45 -30.45 0.58
CA ARG A 83 -23.80 -31.26 -0.60
C ARG A 83 -22.85 -30.81 -1.72
N ALA A 84 -22.21 -31.76 -2.40
CA ALA A 84 -21.26 -31.48 -3.48
C ALA A 84 -21.91 -30.48 -4.46
N GLY A 85 -21.47 -29.23 -4.39
CA GLY A 85 -21.92 -28.19 -5.31
C GLY A 85 -21.43 -28.50 -6.72
N PRO A 86 -22.01 -27.86 -7.76
CA PRO A 86 -21.46 -27.96 -9.10
C PRO A 86 -19.95 -27.67 -9.04
N MET A 87 -19.17 -28.45 -9.80
CA MET A 87 -17.71 -28.30 -9.82
C MET A 87 -17.33 -26.84 -10.10
N PRO A 88 -16.25 -26.32 -9.50
CA PRO A 88 -15.75 -24.98 -9.83
C PRO A 88 -15.62 -24.85 -11.34
N ARG A 89 -16.20 -23.80 -11.93
CA ARG A 89 -16.00 -23.52 -13.35
C ARG A 89 -14.53 -23.11 -13.54
N GLU A 90 -13.83 -23.81 -14.42
CA GLU A 90 -12.43 -23.52 -14.75
C GLU A 90 -12.29 -22.27 -15.64
N SER A 91 -13.40 -21.79 -16.23
CA SER A 91 -13.41 -20.59 -17.07
C SER A 91 -14.75 -19.86 -16.99
N VAL A 92 -14.69 -18.54 -17.19
CA VAL A 92 -15.85 -17.65 -17.35
C VAL A 92 -16.23 -17.43 -18.82
N GLY A 93 -15.55 -18.08 -19.77
CA GLY A 93 -15.80 -17.94 -21.21
C GLY A 93 -15.35 -16.60 -21.80
N LEU A 94 -14.59 -15.79 -21.04
CA LEU A 94 -13.99 -14.54 -21.50
C LEU A 94 -12.57 -14.82 -22.02
N VAL A 95 -12.18 -14.13 -23.08
CA VAL A 95 -10.80 -14.15 -23.58
C VAL A 95 -9.96 -13.21 -22.72
N PRO A 96 -8.86 -13.68 -22.08
CA PRO A 96 -7.97 -12.81 -21.31
C PRO A 96 -7.44 -11.64 -22.14
N LEU A 97 -7.19 -10.49 -21.49
CA LEU A 97 -6.64 -9.31 -22.16
C LEU A 97 -5.32 -9.62 -22.89
N THR A 98 -4.51 -10.50 -22.31
CA THR A 98 -3.24 -11.00 -22.86
C THR A 98 -3.43 -11.91 -24.09
N GLU A 99 -4.63 -12.41 -24.34
CA GLU A 99 -4.91 -13.42 -25.37
C GLU A 99 -5.84 -12.91 -26.47
N LEU A 100 -6.23 -11.63 -26.43
CA LEU A 100 -7.08 -11.03 -27.47
C LEU A 100 -6.45 -11.05 -28.86
N GLY A 101 -5.12 -11.19 -28.98
CA GLY A 101 -4.41 -11.15 -30.25
C GLY A 101 -4.63 -9.81 -30.97
N THR A 102 -5.16 -9.86 -32.19
CA THR A 102 -5.56 -8.67 -32.97
C THR A 102 -6.96 -8.15 -32.62
N GLY A 103 -7.65 -8.82 -31.68
CA GLY A 103 -8.95 -8.41 -31.17
C GLY A 103 -8.88 -7.16 -30.29
N THR A 104 -10.06 -6.63 -29.95
CA THR A 104 -10.16 -5.46 -29.09
C THR A 104 -11.16 -5.70 -27.95
N TYR A 105 -10.91 -5.04 -26.82
CA TYR A 105 -11.86 -4.91 -25.72
C TYR A 105 -12.31 -3.45 -25.66
N GLN A 106 -13.60 -3.21 -25.90
CA GLN A 106 -14.17 -1.85 -25.94
C GLN A 106 -13.37 -0.88 -26.83
N GLY A 107 -12.96 -1.34 -28.02
CA GLY A 107 -12.20 -0.55 -28.99
C GLY A 107 -10.73 -0.31 -28.62
N LYS A 108 -10.22 -0.95 -27.56
CA LYS A 108 -8.79 -0.93 -27.21
C LYS A 108 -8.11 -2.26 -27.53
N PRO A 109 -6.87 -2.26 -28.06
CA PRO A 109 -6.12 -3.49 -28.25
C PRO A 109 -5.90 -4.18 -26.90
N GLY A 110 -5.71 -5.51 -26.94
CA GLY A 110 -5.29 -6.27 -25.77
C GLY A 110 -3.86 -5.98 -25.34
N GLY A 111 -3.26 -6.93 -24.64
CA GLY A 111 -1.88 -6.82 -24.16
C GLY A 111 -1.72 -6.01 -22.87
N LEU A 112 -0.56 -6.16 -22.23
CA LEU A 112 -0.20 -5.45 -20.99
C LEU A 112 0.62 -4.18 -21.26
N TYR A 113 1.06 -3.97 -22.50
CA TYR A 113 1.95 -2.88 -22.91
C TYR A 113 1.51 -2.28 -24.26
N PRO A 114 2.00 -1.08 -24.62
CA PRO A 114 1.63 -0.40 -25.86
C PRO A 114 1.76 -1.31 -27.10
N GLY A 115 0.83 -1.11 -28.05
CA GLY A 115 0.82 -1.86 -29.31
C GLY A 115 0.28 -3.29 -29.22
N GLY A 116 -0.42 -3.66 -28.13
CA GLY A 116 -1.00 -5.00 -28.02
C GLY A 116 -0.06 -6.06 -27.40
N SER A 117 1.11 -5.64 -26.89
CA SER A 117 2.16 -6.56 -26.46
C SER A 117 1.95 -7.05 -25.02
N ASN A 118 2.23 -8.33 -24.75
CA ASN A 118 2.43 -8.84 -23.40
C ASN A 118 3.90 -8.79 -22.96
N ARG A 119 4.81 -8.49 -23.88
CA ARG A 119 6.22 -8.32 -23.59
C ARG A 119 6.47 -6.88 -23.19
N ARG A 120 7.05 -6.71 -22.00
CA ARG A 120 7.52 -5.43 -21.49
C ARG A 120 8.50 -4.79 -22.49
N PRO A 121 8.30 -3.52 -22.88
CA PRO A 121 9.25 -2.80 -23.74
C PRO A 121 10.65 -2.73 -23.10
N SER A 122 11.70 -2.89 -23.90
CA SER A 122 13.09 -2.88 -23.42
C SER A 122 13.43 -1.58 -22.68
N ALA A 123 12.97 -0.43 -23.19
CA ALA A 123 13.19 0.87 -22.53
C ALA A 123 12.54 0.94 -21.14
N HIS A 124 11.39 0.28 -20.94
CA HIS A 124 10.71 0.23 -19.64
C HIS A 124 11.46 -0.70 -18.68
N GLU A 125 11.91 -1.86 -19.15
CA GLU A 125 12.77 -2.78 -18.38
C GLU A 125 14.07 -2.10 -17.96
N GLU A 126 14.76 -1.44 -18.89
CA GLU A 126 16.01 -0.74 -18.62
C GLU A 126 15.82 0.41 -17.61
N ALA A 127 14.71 1.16 -17.70
CA ALA A 127 14.37 2.18 -16.72
C ALA A 127 14.17 1.59 -15.32
N GLY A 128 13.45 0.47 -15.22
CA GLY A 128 13.26 -0.25 -13.96
C GLY A 128 14.57 -0.75 -13.37
N LEU A 129 15.42 -1.40 -14.18
CA LEU A 129 16.73 -1.87 -13.76
C LEU A 129 17.66 -0.73 -13.33
N ARG A 130 17.62 0.42 -14.02
CA ARG A 130 18.38 1.61 -13.64
C ARG A 130 17.96 2.15 -12.27
N LEU A 131 16.66 2.22 -11.99
CA LEU A 131 16.13 2.63 -10.69
C LEU A 131 16.48 1.60 -9.60
N ALA A 132 16.32 0.31 -9.88
CA ALA A 132 16.65 -0.76 -8.95
C ALA A 132 18.12 -0.73 -8.52
N ARG A 133 19.05 -0.47 -9.46
CA ARG A 133 20.48 -0.32 -9.18
C ARG A 133 20.83 0.89 -8.31
N ALA A 134 19.95 1.88 -8.21
CA ALA A 134 20.16 3.07 -7.37
C ALA A 134 19.74 2.85 -5.91
N VAL A 135 18.98 1.80 -5.62
CA VAL A 135 18.51 1.48 -4.26
C VAL A 135 19.70 1.06 -3.41
N ARG A 136 19.91 1.78 -2.30
CA ARG A 136 20.98 1.51 -1.33
C ARG A 136 20.59 2.02 0.06
N PRO A 137 21.18 1.53 1.14
CA PRO A 137 20.89 2.06 2.46
C PRO A 137 21.18 3.57 2.56
N LEU A 138 20.25 4.32 3.17
CA LEU A 138 20.34 5.77 3.39
C LEU A 138 20.31 6.09 4.90
N ASP A 139 21.03 7.12 5.32
CA ASP A 139 20.90 7.74 6.63
C ASP A 139 19.58 8.52 6.78
N ARG A 140 19.35 9.11 7.95
CA ARG A 140 18.10 9.82 8.26
C ARG A 140 17.88 11.06 7.40
N GLU A 141 18.94 11.63 6.84
CA GLU A 141 18.93 12.79 5.96
C GLU A 141 18.79 12.40 4.47
N GLY A 142 18.75 11.10 4.16
CA GLY A 142 18.62 10.57 2.80
C GLY A 142 19.95 10.50 2.04
N ARG A 143 21.08 10.58 2.74
CA ARG A 143 22.42 10.40 2.17
C ARG A 143 22.82 8.92 2.25
N PRO A 144 23.67 8.43 1.33
CA PRO A 144 24.13 7.04 1.37
C PRO A 144 24.92 6.75 2.64
N ALA A 145 24.59 5.65 3.31
CA ALA A 145 25.29 5.21 4.52
C ALA A 145 25.17 3.69 4.67
N ASP A 146 26.27 2.98 4.88
CA ASP A 146 26.31 1.51 4.90
C ASP A 146 25.49 0.90 6.06
N ASP A 147 25.35 1.63 7.18
CA ASP A 147 24.53 1.29 8.34
C ASP A 147 23.08 1.83 8.25
N GLY A 148 22.75 2.49 7.15
CA GLY A 148 21.48 3.13 6.87
C GLY A 148 20.31 2.15 6.68
N LYS A 149 19.21 2.65 6.12
CA LYS A 149 17.99 1.88 5.85
C LYS A 149 17.50 2.09 4.42
N ILE A 150 16.87 1.06 3.88
CA ILE A 150 16.09 1.13 2.65
C ILE A 150 14.63 1.08 3.09
N VAL A 151 13.81 2.06 2.71
CA VAL A 151 12.39 2.05 3.08
C VAL A 151 11.52 1.74 1.86
N LEU A 152 10.70 0.70 2.00
CA LEU A 152 9.57 0.36 1.13
C LEU A 152 8.27 0.82 1.80
N LEU A 153 7.54 1.70 1.12
CA LEU A 153 6.30 2.31 1.61
C LEU A 153 5.11 1.90 0.73
N SER A 154 4.00 1.47 1.32
CA SER A 154 2.73 1.36 0.58
C SER A 154 2.01 2.70 0.48
N ILE A 155 1.39 2.99 -0.67
CA ILE A 155 0.58 4.19 -0.92
C ILE A 155 -0.74 3.73 -1.56
N GLY A 156 -1.86 3.98 -0.90
CA GLY A 156 -3.16 3.50 -1.35
C GLY A 156 -4.25 3.49 -0.28
N MET A 157 -5.41 2.96 -0.68
CA MET A 157 -6.61 2.87 0.16
C MET A 157 -6.76 1.49 0.85
N SER A 158 -7.97 1.17 1.33
CA SER A 158 -8.29 -0.08 2.04
C SER A 158 -7.82 -1.35 1.32
N ASN A 159 -7.97 -1.44 -0.01
CA ASN A 159 -7.49 -2.59 -0.79
C ASN A 159 -5.97 -2.79 -0.68
N THR A 160 -5.23 -1.69 -0.56
CA THR A 160 -3.77 -1.69 -0.51
C THR A 160 -3.30 -2.16 0.84
N THR A 161 -3.85 -1.63 1.95
CA THR A 161 -3.49 -2.12 3.29
C THR A 161 -3.98 -3.55 3.54
N GLN A 162 -5.11 -3.99 2.98
CA GLN A 162 -5.56 -5.39 3.08
C GLN A 162 -4.53 -6.37 2.48
N GLU A 163 -3.98 -6.05 1.32
CA GLU A 163 -2.92 -6.85 0.70
C GLU A 163 -1.57 -6.66 1.42
N PHE A 164 -1.21 -5.42 1.69
CA PHE A 164 0.12 -5.08 2.22
C PHE A 164 0.32 -5.55 3.66
N SER A 165 -0.72 -5.52 4.50
CA SER A 165 -0.69 -6.06 5.86
C SER A 165 -0.47 -7.58 5.91
N THR A 166 -0.83 -8.30 4.85
CA THR A 166 -0.49 -9.72 4.68
C THR A 166 0.95 -9.88 4.17
N PHE A 167 1.39 -9.03 3.23
CA PHE A 167 2.74 -9.04 2.69
C PHE A 167 3.82 -8.74 3.73
N VAL A 168 3.63 -7.74 4.60
CA VAL A 168 4.64 -7.30 5.58
C VAL A 168 5.18 -8.44 6.47
N PRO A 169 4.36 -9.26 7.14
CA PRO A 169 4.88 -10.36 7.96
C PRO A 169 5.57 -11.44 7.11
N LEU A 170 5.06 -11.76 5.92
CA LEU A 170 5.67 -12.73 5.01
C LEU A 170 7.06 -12.29 4.57
N ALA A 171 7.18 -11.04 4.11
CA ALA A 171 8.45 -10.47 3.69
C ALA A 171 9.45 -10.35 4.85
N ASN A 172 8.99 -10.00 6.05
CA ASN A 172 9.87 -9.93 7.22
C ASN A 172 10.34 -11.30 7.73
N ALA A 173 9.60 -12.38 7.44
CA ALA A 173 9.99 -13.74 7.78
C ALA A 173 10.94 -14.38 6.76
N ASP A 174 11.06 -13.80 5.56
CA ASP A 174 11.93 -14.32 4.50
C ASP A 174 13.42 -14.10 4.85
N PRO A 175 14.22 -15.18 5.00
CA PRO A 175 15.65 -15.05 5.30
C PRO A 175 16.47 -14.42 4.17
N GLN A 176 15.93 -14.34 2.95
CA GLN A 176 16.55 -13.66 1.81
C GLN A 176 16.30 -12.15 1.83
N LYS A 177 15.42 -11.63 2.70
CA LYS A 177 15.17 -10.19 2.81
C LYS A 177 16.46 -9.48 3.22
N ASN A 178 16.83 -8.44 2.47
CA ASN A 178 17.93 -7.56 2.85
C ASN A 178 17.67 -6.99 4.28
N PRO A 179 18.60 -7.16 5.23
CA PRO A 179 18.41 -6.72 6.61
C PRO A 179 18.29 -5.19 6.77
N ALA A 180 18.78 -4.41 5.80
CA ALA A 180 18.60 -2.95 5.79
C ALA A 180 17.19 -2.51 5.35
N LEU A 181 16.36 -3.42 4.82
CA LEU A 181 15.02 -3.12 4.34
C LEU A 181 14.00 -3.02 5.47
N VAL A 182 13.42 -1.81 5.61
CA VAL A 182 12.28 -1.52 6.47
C VAL A 182 11.02 -1.37 5.61
N ILE A 183 9.99 -2.14 5.94
CA ILE A 183 8.72 -2.16 5.21
C ILE A 183 7.67 -1.42 6.07
N VAL A 184 7.01 -0.43 5.48
CA VAL A 184 6.05 0.45 6.17
C VAL A 184 4.73 0.50 5.41
N ASP A 185 3.64 0.15 6.09
CA ASP A 185 2.30 0.26 5.51
C ASP A 185 1.80 1.70 5.64
N GLY A 186 1.85 2.47 4.55
CA GLY A 186 1.31 3.83 4.49
C GLY A 186 -0.15 3.90 4.01
N ALA A 187 -0.71 2.79 3.52
CA ALA A 187 -2.06 2.75 3.01
C ALA A 187 -3.11 2.90 4.13
N GLN A 188 -4.23 3.58 3.81
CA GLN A 188 -5.24 3.96 4.79
C GLN A 188 -6.65 3.79 4.22
N GLY A 189 -7.54 3.16 4.99
CA GLY A 189 -8.93 2.95 4.58
C GLY A 189 -9.64 4.25 4.20
N GLY A 190 -10.43 4.21 3.12
CA GLY A 190 -11.20 5.37 2.66
C GLY A 190 -10.40 6.53 2.05
N MET A 191 -9.08 6.38 1.87
CA MET A 191 -8.19 7.38 1.27
C MET A 191 -7.91 7.05 -0.19
N ALA A 192 -8.91 7.26 -1.05
CA ALA A 192 -8.82 7.00 -2.49
C ALA A 192 -7.86 7.97 -3.21
N ALA A 193 -7.60 7.71 -4.50
CA ALA A 193 -6.61 8.45 -5.29
C ALA A 193 -6.81 9.97 -5.26
N ASN A 194 -8.07 10.42 -5.34
CA ASN A 194 -8.44 11.82 -5.29
C ASN A 194 -8.13 12.50 -3.93
N VAL A 195 -8.23 11.75 -2.82
CA VAL A 195 -7.87 12.26 -1.48
C VAL A 195 -6.36 12.31 -1.31
N ILE A 196 -5.65 11.27 -1.75
CA ILE A 196 -4.19 11.17 -1.64
C ILE A 196 -3.50 12.27 -2.46
N ALA A 197 -4.00 12.55 -3.68
CA ALA A 197 -3.47 13.57 -4.56
C ALA A 197 -3.78 15.01 -4.08
N ALA A 198 -4.90 15.23 -3.39
CA ALA A 198 -5.32 16.54 -2.89
C ALA A 198 -4.67 16.89 -1.54
N THR A 199 -3.35 17.08 -1.56
CA THR A 199 -2.50 17.22 -0.36
C THR A 199 -2.77 18.46 0.50
N ASP A 200 -3.48 19.45 -0.04
CA ASP A 200 -3.88 20.70 0.62
C ASP A 200 -5.20 20.58 1.40
N THR A 201 -5.98 19.53 1.16
CA THR A 201 -7.24 19.28 1.86
C THR A 201 -6.99 18.72 3.27
N PRO A 202 -7.93 18.89 4.23
CA PRO A 202 -7.80 18.29 5.57
C PRO A 202 -7.55 16.78 5.55
N ARG A 203 -8.28 16.04 4.68
CA ARG A 203 -8.10 14.59 4.55
C ARG A 203 -6.78 14.22 3.88
N GLY A 204 -6.38 14.94 2.83
CA GLY A 204 -5.08 14.72 2.19
C GLY A 204 -3.92 14.96 3.15
N ARG A 205 -3.96 16.04 3.95
CA ARG A 205 -2.96 16.30 5.00
C ARG A 205 -2.92 15.19 6.05
N GLN A 206 -4.08 14.76 6.54
CA GLN A 206 -4.18 13.65 7.48
C GLN A 206 -3.51 12.37 6.93
N TYR A 207 -3.74 12.03 5.66
CA TYR A 207 -3.11 10.87 5.02
C TYR A 207 -1.58 10.90 5.14
N TRP A 208 -0.97 12.03 4.77
CA TRP A 208 0.47 12.20 4.76
C TRP A 208 1.05 12.35 6.18
N GLU A 209 0.32 12.95 7.12
CA GLU A 209 0.68 12.98 8.53
C GLU A 209 0.73 11.58 9.15
N THR A 210 -0.27 10.73 8.87
CA THR A 210 -0.27 9.33 9.31
C THR A 210 0.89 8.54 8.71
N ILE A 211 1.26 8.77 7.44
CA ILE A 211 2.47 8.18 6.86
C ILE A 211 3.72 8.58 7.66
N ASN A 212 3.88 9.86 7.97
CA ASN A 212 5.02 10.36 8.74
C ASN A 212 5.07 9.73 10.15
N GLN A 213 3.92 9.58 10.81
CA GLN A 213 3.83 8.91 12.11
C GLN A 213 4.25 7.43 12.01
N ARG A 214 3.79 6.70 10.98
CA ARG A 214 4.13 5.29 10.78
C ARG A 214 5.60 5.07 10.40
N LEU A 215 6.20 5.97 9.62
CA LEU A 215 7.63 5.98 9.36
C LEU A 215 8.43 6.19 10.65
N SER A 216 8.06 7.21 11.44
CA SER A 216 8.70 7.52 12.73
C SER A 216 8.60 6.35 13.71
N ALA A 217 7.43 5.71 13.81
CA ALA A 217 7.21 4.53 14.66
C ALA A 217 8.08 3.32 14.27
N LYS A 218 8.58 3.28 13.02
CA LYS A 218 9.54 2.28 12.53
C LYS A 218 11.00 2.75 12.60
N GLY A 219 11.25 3.90 13.22
CA GLY A 219 12.58 4.48 13.40
C GLY A 219 13.19 5.06 12.13
N VAL A 220 12.41 5.24 11.06
CA VAL A 220 12.89 5.72 9.76
C VAL A 220 12.30 7.10 9.41
N THR A 221 12.91 7.78 8.45
CA THR A 221 12.47 9.10 7.97
C THR A 221 11.90 9.03 6.56
N PRO A 222 11.09 10.02 6.14
CA PRO A 222 10.63 10.10 4.76
C PRO A 222 11.78 10.19 3.74
N GLN A 223 12.93 10.74 4.13
CA GLN A 223 14.13 10.85 3.29
C GLN A 223 14.77 9.48 2.97
N GLN A 224 14.45 8.43 3.74
CA GLN A 224 14.93 7.06 3.51
C GLN A 224 14.03 6.25 2.56
N VAL A 225 12.85 6.78 2.18
CA VAL A 225 11.92 6.14 1.25
C VAL A 225 12.49 6.14 -0.16
N GLN A 226 12.71 4.94 -0.70
CA GLN A 226 13.28 4.71 -2.03
C GLN A 226 12.38 3.86 -2.92
N VAL A 227 11.45 3.11 -2.33
CA VAL A 227 10.54 2.21 -3.07
C VAL A 227 9.11 2.43 -2.57
N ALA A 228 8.17 2.48 -3.51
CA ALA A 228 6.75 2.60 -3.21
C ALA A 228 5.96 1.45 -3.84
N TRP A 229 5.11 0.78 -3.05
CA TRP A 229 4.02 -0.04 -3.57
C TRP A 229 2.80 0.85 -3.71
N ILE A 230 2.39 1.15 -4.94
CA ILE A 230 1.25 2.04 -5.20
C ILE A 230 0.08 1.22 -5.71
N LYS A 231 -1.08 1.34 -5.05
CA LYS A 231 -2.34 0.78 -5.54
C LYS A 231 -3.47 1.77 -5.27
N GLN A 232 -4.13 2.19 -6.34
CA GLN A 232 -5.05 3.33 -6.32
C GLN A 232 -6.36 2.99 -6.99
N ALA A 233 -7.42 3.65 -6.54
CA ALA A 233 -8.75 3.56 -7.11
C ALA A 233 -9.52 4.86 -6.87
N ILE A 234 -10.57 5.06 -7.66
CA ILE A 234 -11.65 6.01 -7.38
C ILE A 234 -12.84 5.17 -6.88
N PRO A 235 -13.52 5.58 -5.78
CA PRO A 235 -14.65 4.82 -5.25
C PRO A 235 -15.87 4.99 -6.16
N GLY A 236 -16.56 3.88 -6.45
CA GLY A 236 -17.83 3.88 -7.20
C GLY A 236 -17.75 4.48 -8.61
N PRO A 237 -16.83 4.02 -9.48
CA PRO A 237 -16.80 4.43 -10.89
C PRO A 237 -18.12 4.05 -11.59
N THR A 238 -18.70 4.96 -12.38
CA THR A 238 -19.97 4.76 -13.10
C THR A 238 -19.90 5.15 -14.58
N ALA A 239 -18.79 5.74 -15.02
CA ALA A 239 -18.61 6.11 -16.41
C ALA A 239 -18.25 4.87 -17.24
N PRO A 240 -18.52 4.89 -18.56
CA PRO A 240 -18.04 3.83 -19.43
C PRO A 240 -16.51 3.77 -19.44
N PHE A 241 -15.96 2.70 -20.01
CA PHE A 241 -14.53 2.65 -20.29
C PHE A 241 -14.26 3.34 -21.64
N PRO A 242 -13.19 4.16 -21.74
CA PRO A 242 -12.09 4.31 -20.79
C PRO A 242 -12.20 5.52 -19.84
N GLU A 243 -13.36 6.17 -19.70
CA GLU A 243 -13.52 7.43 -18.98
C GLU A 243 -13.07 7.35 -17.51
N ASP A 244 -13.49 6.32 -16.77
CA ASP A 244 -13.07 6.15 -15.37
C ASP A 244 -11.59 5.78 -15.24
N ALA A 245 -11.05 5.02 -16.19
CA ALA A 245 -9.62 4.70 -16.21
C ALA A 245 -8.78 5.97 -16.42
N ARG A 246 -9.19 6.85 -17.34
CA ARG A 246 -8.57 8.17 -17.56
C ARG A 246 -8.78 9.11 -16.36
N ALA A 247 -9.88 8.97 -15.63
CA ALA A 247 -10.09 9.75 -14.41
C ALA A 247 -9.10 9.37 -13.32
N LEU A 248 -8.85 8.07 -13.15
CA LEU A 248 -7.83 7.58 -12.22
C LEU A 248 -6.42 8.01 -12.64
N GLU A 249 -6.09 7.92 -13.93
CA GLU A 249 -4.80 8.33 -14.49
C GLU A 249 -4.41 9.76 -14.09
N ARG A 250 -5.36 10.71 -14.11
CA ARG A 250 -5.13 12.11 -13.71
C ARG A 250 -4.69 12.31 -12.26
N TYR A 251 -4.90 11.32 -11.38
CA TYR A 251 -4.44 11.37 -9.99
C TYR A 251 -3.06 10.72 -9.79
N LEU A 252 -2.51 10.09 -10.84
CA LEU A 252 -1.22 9.39 -10.80
C LEU A 252 -0.09 10.19 -11.46
N GLU A 253 -0.43 11.16 -12.31
CA GLU A 253 0.48 12.11 -12.97
C GLU A 253 0.64 13.42 -12.17
#